data_AF-A0A1F4DNS9-F1
#
_entry.id   AF-A0A1F4DNS9-F1
#
_cell.length_a   1.000
_cell.length_b   1.000
_cell.length_c   1.000
_cell.angle_alpha   90.00
_cell.angle_beta   90.00
_cell.angle_gamma   90.00
#
_symmetry.space_group_name_H-M   'P 1'
#
loop_
_entity.id
_entity.type
_entity.pdbx_description
1 polymer ?
#
loop_
_entity_poly.entity_id
_entity_poly.type
_entity_poly.pdbx_seq_one_letter_code
_entity_poly.pdbx_strand_id
1 'polypeptide(L)'
;MQAIEQLSSTSGTLAACRALGVVRATLYRHRKRSRGLVIEARAERGHPRALAIHEQQAVLAELRSARFVDQAPAAVYAALLDEGR
;
A
#
# COMPACT_ATOMS: atom_id res chain seq x y z
N MET A 1 15.69 -15.44 4.39
CA MET A 1 16.87 -14.55 4.52
C MET A 1 18.05 -15.20 5.23
N GLN A 2 17.82 -16.01 6.28
CA GLN A 2 18.88 -16.69 7.04
C GLN A 2 19.86 -17.49 6.16
N ALA A 3 19.38 -18.25 5.16
CA ALA A 3 20.24 -18.98 4.23
C ALA A 3 21.20 -18.08 3.44
N ILE A 4 20.77 -16.86 3.06
CA ILE A 4 21.61 -15.88 2.38
C ILE A 4 22.65 -15.32 3.34
N GLU A 5 22.30 -15.07 4.60
CA GLU A 5 23.23 -14.59 5.63
C GLU A 5 24.32 -15.63 5.92
N GLN A 6 23.94 -16.91 6.01
CA GLN A 6 24.87 -18.03 6.20
C GLN A 6 25.81 -18.19 5.00
N LEU A 7 25.29 -18.13 3.78
CA LEU A 7 26.14 -18.26 2.58
C LEU A 7 27.01 -17.01 2.36
N SER A 8 26.50 -15.83 2.74
CA SER A 8 27.23 -14.56 2.61
C SER A 8 28.51 -14.49 3.44
N SER A 9 28.58 -15.19 4.58
CA SER A 9 29.77 -15.19 5.43
C SER A 9 30.96 -15.92 4.78
N THR A 10 30.70 -16.87 3.88
CA THR A 10 31.74 -17.66 3.21
C THR A 10 31.97 -17.23 1.76
N SER A 11 30.93 -16.93 0.99
CA SER A 11 31.04 -16.61 -0.46
C SER A 11 30.86 -15.13 -0.80
N GLY A 12 30.62 -14.29 0.21
CA GLY A 12 30.22 -12.90 0.00
C GLY A 12 28.76 -12.73 -0.45
N THR A 13 28.21 -11.55 -0.19
CA THR A 13 26.78 -11.26 -0.37
C THR A 13 26.30 -11.35 -1.82
N LEU A 14 27.12 -10.91 -2.79
CA LEU A 14 26.73 -10.92 -4.19
C LEU A 14 26.56 -12.36 -4.73
N ALA A 15 27.52 -13.23 -4.44
CA ALA A 15 27.48 -14.63 -4.86
C ALA A 15 26.32 -15.37 -4.17
N ALA A 16 26.14 -15.14 -2.86
CA ALA A 16 25.04 -15.73 -2.10
C ALA A 16 23.65 -15.33 -2.64
N CYS A 17 23.46 -14.04 -2.93
CA CYS A 17 22.24 -13.53 -3.54
C CYS A 17 21.98 -14.13 -4.94
N ARG A 18 23.02 -14.26 -5.78
CA ARG A 18 22.89 -14.87 -7.12
C ARG A 18 22.55 -16.35 -7.04
N ALA A 19 23.25 -17.10 -6.20
CA ALA A 19 23.04 -18.54 -6.04
C ALA A 19 21.63 -18.88 -5.53
N LEU A 20 21.06 -18.03 -4.68
CA LEU A 20 19.72 -18.22 -4.10
C LEU A 20 18.62 -17.46 -4.85
N GLY A 21 18.93 -16.82 -5.98
CA GLY A 21 17.95 -16.11 -6.82
C GLY A 21 17.32 -14.87 -6.17
N VAL A 22 17.99 -14.25 -5.18
CA VAL A 22 17.45 -13.11 -4.44
C VAL A 22 18.10 -11.80 -4.86
N VAL A 23 17.28 -10.80 -5.15
CA VAL A 23 17.77 -9.43 -5.42
C VAL A 23 18.40 -8.84 -4.16
N ARG A 24 19.64 -8.32 -4.30
CA ARG A 24 20.41 -7.72 -3.19
C ARG A 24 19.61 -6.68 -2.39
N ALA A 25 18.82 -5.85 -3.06
CA ALA A 25 17.98 -4.83 -2.42
C ALA A 25 17.02 -5.43 -1.37
N THR A 26 16.49 -6.62 -1.63
CA THR A 26 15.59 -7.32 -0.70
C THR A 26 16.34 -7.76 0.56
N LEU A 27 17.59 -8.24 0.42
CA LEU A 27 18.45 -8.57 1.55
C LEU A 27 18.73 -7.34 2.43
N TYR A 28 19.12 -6.21 1.84
CA TYR A 28 19.40 -5.00 2.61
C TYR A 28 18.16 -4.40 3.27
N ARG A 29 16.98 -4.43 2.61
CA ARG A 29 15.71 -4.03 3.24
C ARG A 29 15.37 -4.90 4.44
N HIS A 30 15.58 -6.21 4.33
CA HIS A 30 15.36 -7.13 5.46
C HIS A 30 16.34 -6.86 6.61
N ARG A 31 17.65 -6.72 6.33
CA ARG A 31 18.65 -6.35 7.35
C ARG A 31 18.29 -5.04 8.06
N LYS A 32 17.82 -4.04 7.31
CA LYS A 32 17.34 -2.76 7.86
C LYS A 32 16.16 -2.98 8.82
N ARG A 33 15.15 -3.77 8.42
CA ARG A 33 14.00 -4.11 9.26
C ARG A 33 14.39 -4.91 10.52
N SER A 34 15.24 -5.92 10.37
CA SER A 34 15.68 -6.80 11.48
C SER A 34 16.55 -6.08 12.51
N ARG A 35 17.27 -5.03 12.12
CA ARG A 35 18.09 -4.21 13.04
C ARG A 35 17.29 -3.26 13.92
N GLY A 36 15.96 -3.34 13.90
CA GLY A 36 15.13 -2.42 14.66
C GLY A 36 15.31 -0.97 14.23
N LEU A 37 15.85 -0.72 13.03
CA LEU A 37 15.68 0.57 12.37
C LEU A 37 14.21 0.62 12.01
N VAL A 38 13.41 1.03 12.99
CA VAL A 38 12.01 1.38 12.83
C VAL A 38 12.03 2.41 11.72
N ILE A 39 11.76 1.95 10.50
CA ILE A 39 11.14 2.82 9.51
C ILE A 39 9.80 3.02 10.17
N GLU A 40 9.67 4.08 10.97
CA GLU A 40 8.36 4.52 11.40
C GLU A 40 7.55 4.50 10.12
N ALA A 41 6.53 3.64 10.09
CA ALA A 41 5.61 3.62 8.96
C ALA A 41 5.20 5.07 8.84
N ARG A 42 5.72 5.74 7.81
CA ARG A 42 5.60 7.18 7.68
C ARG A 42 4.12 7.44 7.88
N ALA A 43 3.76 8.11 8.97
CA ALA A 43 2.36 8.36 9.28
C ALA A 43 1.75 8.84 7.98
N GLU A 44 0.75 8.11 7.48
CA GLU A 44 0.19 8.40 6.17
C GLU A 44 -0.32 9.83 6.24
N ARG A 45 0.46 10.76 5.68
CA ARG A 45 0.07 12.15 5.63
C ARG A 45 -1.05 12.16 4.64
N GLY A 46 -2.27 12.20 5.14
CA GLY A 46 -3.47 12.28 4.32
C GLY A 46 -3.26 13.35 3.27
N HIS A 47 -3.67 13.05 2.03
CA HIS A 47 -3.62 14.04 0.96
C HIS A 47 -4.38 15.30 1.45
N PRO A 48 -3.94 16.53 1.14
CA PRO A 48 -4.64 17.74 1.59
C PRO A 48 -6.09 17.85 1.11
N ARG A 49 -6.48 17.02 0.13
CA ARG A 49 -7.85 16.90 -0.39
C ARG A 49 -8.50 15.55 -0.06
N ALA A 50 -7.93 14.82 0.90
CA ALA A 50 -8.55 13.59 1.36
C ALA A 50 -9.85 13.95 2.08
N LEU A 51 -10.91 13.19 1.76
CA LEU A 51 -12.18 13.32 2.45
C LEU A 51 -11.99 13.01 3.94
N ALA A 52 -12.54 13.86 4.80
CA ALA A 52 -12.72 13.58 6.21
C ALA A 52 -13.62 12.34 6.39
N ILE A 53 -13.54 11.71 7.56
CA ILE A 53 -14.24 10.45 7.84
C ILE A 53 -15.76 10.60 7.61
N HIS A 54 -16.34 11.72 8.01
CA HIS A 54 -17.78 11.98 7.81
C HIS A 54 -18.16 12.15 6.33
N GLU A 55 -17.29 12.77 5.52
CA GLU A 55 -17.51 12.92 4.09
C GLU A 55 -17.43 11.56 3.38
N GLN A 56 -16.47 10.71 3.76
CA GLN A 56 -16.39 9.34 3.24
C GLN A 56 -17.64 8.52 3.59
N GLN A 57 -18.14 8.65 4.81
CA GLN A 57 -19.37 7.98 5.24
C GLN A 57 -20.59 8.46 4.45
N ALA A 58 -20.70 9.77 4.18
CA ALA A 58 -21.78 10.32 3.37
C ALA A 58 -21.75 9.78 1.93
N VAL A 59 -20.57 9.76 1.28
CA VAL A 59 -20.42 9.19 -0.07
C VAL A 59 -20.79 7.71 -0.08
N LEU A 60 -20.33 6.93 0.91
CA LEU A 60 -20.67 5.51 1.01
C LEU A 60 -22.17 5.28 1.25
N ALA A 61 -22.83 6.15 2.02
CA ALA A 61 -24.27 6.06 2.25
C ALA A 61 -25.06 6.32 0.96
N GLU A 62 -24.68 7.32 0.17
CA GLU A 62 -25.32 7.62 -1.13
C GLU A 62 -25.11 6.48 -2.12
N LEU A 63 -23.87 5.97 -2.26
CA LEU A 63 -23.55 4.84 -3.15
C LEU A 63 -24.27 3.55 -2.76
N ARG A 64 -24.58 3.36 -1.48
CA ARG A 64 -25.31 2.19 -0.96
C ARG A 64 -26.83 2.40 -0.89
N SER A 65 -27.33 3.56 -1.29
CA SER A 65 -28.76 3.82 -1.32
C SER A 65 -29.47 2.87 -2.29
N ALA A 66 -30.75 2.57 -2.03
CA ALA A 66 -31.53 1.68 -2.90
C ALA A 66 -31.58 2.15 -4.37
N ARG A 67 -31.41 3.46 -4.60
CA ARG A 67 -31.36 4.07 -5.93
C ARG A 67 -30.10 3.68 -6.71
N PHE A 68 -28.98 3.51 -6.03
CA PHE A 68 -27.65 3.42 -6.64
C PHE A 68 -26.91 2.11 -6.34
N VAL A 69 -27.48 1.23 -5.51
CA VAL A 69 -26.84 0.00 -5.03
C VAL A 69 -26.30 -0.91 -6.14
N ASP A 70 -26.97 -0.98 -7.29
CA ASP A 70 -26.58 -1.80 -8.44
C ASP A 70 -25.88 -1.01 -9.55
N GLN A 71 -25.60 0.27 -9.33
CA GLN A 71 -24.96 1.14 -10.33
C GLN A 71 -23.46 1.26 -10.09
N ALA A 72 -22.70 1.36 -11.19
CA ALA A 72 -21.28 1.66 -11.10
C ALA A 72 -21.06 3.08 -10.54
N PRO A 73 -20.07 3.31 -9.66
CA PRO A 73 -19.83 4.62 -9.05
C PRO A 73 -19.69 5.78 -10.05
N ALA A 74 -19.15 5.54 -11.24
CA ALA A 74 -19.03 6.55 -12.29
C ALA A 74 -20.40 6.99 -12.85
N ALA A 75 -21.37 6.08 -12.94
CA ALA A 75 -22.72 6.39 -13.39
C ALA A 75 -23.48 7.21 -12.33
N VAL A 76 -23.32 6.84 -11.05
CA VAL A 76 -23.89 7.61 -9.92
C VAL A 76 -23.35 9.03 -9.92
N TYR A 77 -22.03 9.19 -10.10
CA TYR A 77 -21.41 10.51 -10.17
C TYR A 77 -21.97 11.38 -11.30
N ALA A 78 -22.12 10.82 -12.51
CA ALA A 78 -22.72 11.55 -13.62
C ALA A 78 -24.17 11.95 -13.33
N ALA A 79 -24.98 11.03 -12.78
CA ALA A 79 -26.37 11.30 -12.43
C ALA A 79 -26.50 12.40 -11.36
N LEU A 80 -25.63 12.40 -10.34
CA LEU A 80 -25.62 13.45 -9.32
C LEU A 80 -25.21 14.81 -9.90
N LEU A 81 -24.22 14.83 -10.80
CA LEU A 81 -23.83 16.05 -11.50
C LEU A 81 -24.96 16.63 -12.37
N ASP A 82 -25.68 15.77 -13.09
CA ASP A 82 -26.83 16.18 -13.89
C ASP A 82 -27.96 16.77 -13.03
N GLU A 83 -28.06 16.35 -11.76
CA GLU A 83 -28.97 16.91 -10.76
C GLU A 83 -28.46 18.19 -10.07
N GLY A 84 -27.24 18.62 -10.38
CA GLY A 84 -26.58 19.76 -9.75
C GLY A 84 -26.11 19.49 -8.31
N ARG A 85 -25.87 18.23 -7.97
CA ARG A 85 -25.36 17.77 -6.66
C ARG A 85 -23.91 17.33 -6.71
#